data_AF-A0A2H5ZW76-F1
#
_entry.id   AF-A0A2H5ZW76-F1
#
_cell.length_a   1.000
_cell.length_b   1.000
_cell.length_c   1.000
_cell.angle_alpha   90.00
_cell.angle_beta   90.00
_cell.angle_gamma   90.00
#
_symmetry.space_group_name_H-M   'P 1'
#
loop_
_entity.id
_entity.type
_entity.pdbx_description
1 polymer ?
#
loop_
_entity_poly.entity_id
_entity_poly.type
_entity_poly.pdbx_seq_one_letter_code
_entity_poly.pdbx_strand_id
1 'polypeptide(L)'
;MLDTYRDLLTGTLDVYLSAVSNRLNQVVNRLTAFTVAIGALAVVTGFYGMNFERTWPPFEAPWGVPFALALMATAVGGLLWAFRRAGWL
;
A
#
# COMPACT_ATOMS: atom_id res chain seq x y z
N MET A 1 15.76 20.33 -41.59
CA MET A 1 15.39 18.95 -42.02
C MET A 1 16.01 17.92 -41.10
N LEU A 2 17.35 17.81 -41.01
CA LEU A 2 18.03 16.88 -40.07
C LEU A 2 17.75 17.19 -38.59
N ASP A 3 17.71 18.46 -38.20
CA ASP A 3 17.39 18.86 -36.83
C ASP A 3 15.96 18.46 -36.43
N THR A 4 15.01 18.54 -37.37
CA THR A 4 13.62 18.10 -37.17
C THR A 4 13.54 16.60 -36.91
N TYR A 5 14.32 15.78 -37.63
CA TYR A 5 14.39 14.35 -37.36
C TYR A 5 15.03 14.02 -36.01
N ARG A 6 16.07 14.78 -35.59
CA ARG A 6 16.68 14.64 -34.26
C ARG A 6 15.75 15.05 -33.13
N ASP A 7 14.99 16.13 -33.30
CA ASP A 7 14.01 16.58 -32.30
C ASP A 7 12.86 15.58 -32.18
N LEU A 8 12.38 15.01 -33.29
CA LEU A 8 11.35 13.97 -33.26
C LEU A 8 11.85 12.67 -32.60
N LEU A 9 13.10 12.28 -32.86
CA LEU A 9 13.72 11.12 -32.20
C LEU A 9 13.91 11.37 -30.69
N THR A 10 14.39 12.55 -30.30
CA THR A 10 14.55 12.92 -28.89
C THR A 10 13.19 12.96 -28.18
N GLY A 11 12.19 13.58 -28.80
CA GLY A 11 10.84 13.65 -28.26
C GLY A 11 10.17 12.28 -28.10
N THR A 12 10.38 11.36 -29.04
CA THR A 12 9.86 9.99 -28.91
C THR A 12 10.59 9.18 -27.83
N LEU A 13 11.90 9.39 -27.66
CA LEU A 13 12.68 8.78 -26.59
C LEU A 13 12.21 9.28 -25.22
N ASP A 14 11.97 10.59 -25.08
CA ASP A 14 11.42 11.17 -23.85
C ASP A 14 10.03 10.63 -23.51
N VAL A 15 9.14 10.52 -24.50
CA VAL A 15 7.82 9.90 -24.32
C VAL A 15 7.95 8.44 -23.90
N TYR A 16 8.87 7.69 -24.51
CA TYR A 16 9.12 6.29 -24.16
C TYR A 16 9.62 6.16 -22.72
N LEU A 17 10.61 6.96 -22.31
CA LEU A 17 11.11 6.98 -20.94
C LEU A 17 10.02 7.35 -19.93
N SER A 18 9.20 8.34 -20.27
CA SER A 18 8.05 8.75 -19.45
C SER A 18 7.03 7.61 -19.30
N ALA A 19 6.73 6.88 -20.38
CA ALA A 19 5.84 5.72 -20.34
C ALA A 19 6.41 4.56 -19.50
N VAL A 20 7.71 4.29 -19.60
CA VAL A 20 8.41 3.29 -18.78
C VAL A 20 8.38 3.68 -17.31
N SER A 21 8.70 4.94 -17.00
CA SER A 21 8.65 5.49 -15.64
C SER A 21 7.25 5.38 -15.03
N ASN A 22 6.21 5.72 -15.80
CA ASN A 22 4.82 5.59 -15.36
C ASN A 22 4.45 4.13 -15.06
N ARG A 23 4.85 3.19 -15.91
CA ARG A 23 4.64 1.75 -15.65
C ARG A 23 5.38 1.29 -14.39
N LEU A 24 6.62 1.72 -14.20
CA LEU A 24 7.39 1.41 -13.00
C LEU A 24 6.70 1.95 -11.74
N ASN A 25 6.26 3.20 -11.77
CA ASN A 25 5.53 3.83 -10.66
C ASN A 25 4.27 3.03 -10.32
N GLN A 26 3.50 2.60 -11.32
CA GLN A 26 2.33 1.73 -11.08
C GLN A 26 2.69 0.39 -10.43
N VAL A 27 3.81 -0.23 -10.84
CA VAL A 27 4.27 -1.50 -10.25
C VAL A 27 4.70 -1.31 -8.80
N VAL A 28 5.51 -0.29 -8.52
CA VAL A 28 5.97 0.04 -7.17
C VAL A 28 4.78 0.36 -6.27
N ASN A 29 3.85 1.18 -6.74
CA ASN A 29 2.64 1.54 -5.98
C ASN A 29 1.81 0.31 -5.60
N ARG A 30 1.65 -0.67 -6.51
CA ARG A 30 0.98 -1.93 -6.21
C ARG A 30 1.74 -2.75 -5.17
N LEU A 31 3.05 -2.89 -5.32
CA LEU A 31 3.87 -3.60 -4.33
C LEU A 31 3.78 -2.94 -2.96
N THR A 32 3.94 -1.62 -2.89
CA THR A 32 3.82 -0.86 -1.64
C THR A 32 2.45 -1.04 -1.00
N ALA A 33 1.36 -1.06 -1.78
CA ALA A 33 0.03 -1.33 -1.25
C ALA A 33 -0.06 -2.70 -0.56
N PHE A 34 0.48 -3.75 -1.19
CA PHE A 34 0.55 -5.08 -0.57
C PHE A 34 1.43 -5.08 0.69
N THR A 35 2.63 -4.49 0.63
CA THR A 35 3.56 -4.44 1.77
C THR A 35 2.94 -3.73 2.97
N VAL A 36 2.29 -2.58 2.75
CA VAL A 36 1.70 -1.80 3.84
C VAL A 36 0.46 -2.51 4.40
N ALA A 37 -0.36 -3.17 3.57
CA ALA A 37 -1.49 -3.97 4.04
C ALA A 37 -1.03 -5.14 4.93
N ILE A 38 -0.01 -5.88 4.50
CA ILE A 38 0.59 -6.97 5.29
C ILE A 38 1.22 -6.41 6.57
N GLY A 39 1.94 -5.29 6.48
CA GLY A 39 2.57 -4.64 7.63
C GLY A 39 1.55 -4.20 8.69
N ALA A 40 0.42 -3.61 8.28
CA ALA A 40 -0.65 -3.24 9.20
C ALA A 40 -1.23 -4.45 9.92
N LEU A 41 -1.48 -5.56 9.20
CA LEU A 41 -1.94 -6.81 9.82
C LEU A 41 -0.88 -7.38 10.78
N ALA A 42 0.40 -7.36 10.38
CA ALA A 42 1.52 -7.85 11.18
C ALA A 42 1.70 -7.07 12.49
N VAL A 43 1.43 -5.76 12.50
CA VAL A 43 1.47 -4.96 13.74
C VAL A 43 0.37 -5.41 14.70
N VAL A 44 -0.85 -5.66 14.20
CA VAL A 44 -1.96 -6.11 15.06
C VAL A 44 -1.73 -7.54 15.54
N THR A 45 -1.36 -8.47 14.66
CA THR A 45 -1.06 -9.85 15.07
C THR A 45 0.17 -9.93 15.97
N GLY A 46 1.18 -9.09 15.73
CA GLY A 46 2.36 -8.96 16.59
C GLY A 46 1.99 -8.51 17.99
N PHE A 47 1.18 -7.45 18.12
CA PHE A 47 0.73 -6.95 19.44
C PHE A 47 -0.05 -8.01 20.23
N TYR A 48 -0.97 -8.74 19.59
CA TYR A 48 -1.74 -9.81 20.24
C TYR A 48 -0.99 -11.13 20.41
N GLY A 49 0.11 -11.34 19.67
CA GLY A 49 0.97 -12.52 19.77
C GLY A 49 2.08 -12.40 20.82
N MET A 50 2.28 -11.21 21.40
CA MET A 50 3.18 -11.02 22.53
C MET A 50 2.56 -11.65 23.79
N ASN A 51 3.35 -12.40 24.56
CA ASN A 51 2.95 -13.07 25.81
C ASN A 51 2.71 -12.07 26.95
N PHE A 52 1.83 -11.08 26.77
CA PHE A 52 1.38 -10.22 27.84
C PHE A 52 0.34 -10.98 28.65
N GLU A 53 0.61 -11.14 29.95
CA GLU A 53 -0.24 -11.85 30.93
C GLU A 53 -1.67 -11.27 31.01
N ARG A 54 -1.86 -10.02 30.57
CA ARG A 54 -3.15 -9.42 30.21
C ARG A 54 -2.99 -8.59 28.94
N THR A 55 -3.40 -9.12 27.78
CA THR A 55 -3.62 -8.31 26.58
C THR A 55 -4.87 -7.44 26.78
N TRP A 56 -4.84 -6.17 26.39
CA TRP A 56 -5.99 -5.27 26.44
C TRP A 56 -6.53 -5.06 25.01
N PRO A 57 -7.78 -5.46 24.69
CA PRO A 57 -8.75 -6.18 25.52
C PRO A 57 -8.42 -7.68 25.65
N PRO A 58 -8.78 -8.33 26.77
CA PRO A 58 -8.49 -9.75 27.00
C PRO A 58 -9.22 -10.63 25.99
N PHE A 59 -8.60 -11.74 25.55
CA PHE A 59 -9.29 -12.75 24.71
C PHE A 59 -10.49 -13.40 25.42
N GLU A 60 -10.49 -13.40 26.75
CA GLU A 60 -11.63 -13.86 27.57
C GLU A 60 -12.82 -12.90 27.55
N ALA A 61 -12.61 -11.64 27.18
CA ALA A 61 -13.70 -10.68 27.06
C ALA A 61 -14.49 -10.94 25.77
N PRO A 62 -15.84 -10.93 25.80
CA PRO A 62 -16.67 -11.16 24.61
C PRO A 62 -16.38 -10.19 23.45
N TRP A 63 -15.79 -9.04 23.76
CA TRP A 63 -15.50 -7.96 22.82
C TRP A 63 -14.04 -7.91 22.36
N GLY A 64 -13.13 -8.73 22.93
CA GLY A 64 -11.70 -8.66 22.58
C GLY A 64 -11.42 -9.08 21.14
N VAL A 65 -11.94 -10.23 20.71
CA VAL A 65 -11.80 -10.72 19.33
C VAL A 65 -12.51 -9.81 18.31
N PRO A 66 -13.78 -9.38 18.52
CA PRO A 66 -14.43 -8.42 17.64
C PRO A 66 -13.69 -7.09 17.52
N PHE A 67 -13.13 -6.57 18.62
CA PHE A 67 -12.38 -5.32 18.61
C PHE A 67 -11.07 -5.43 17.82
N ALA A 68 -10.31 -6.52 18.01
CA ALA A 68 -9.10 -6.77 17.24
C ALA A 68 -9.39 -6.88 15.73
N LEU A 69 -10.46 -7.59 15.36
CA LEU A 69 -10.90 -7.69 13.97
C LEU A 69 -11.35 -6.33 13.40
N ALA A 70 -12.09 -5.54 14.17
CA ALA A 70 -12.50 -4.19 13.77
C ALA A 70 -11.28 -3.26 13.59
N LEU A 71 -10.26 -3.38 14.44
CA LEU A 71 -9.00 -2.64 14.31
C LEU A 71 -8.24 -3.04 13.04
N MET A 72 -8.13 -4.34 12.74
CA MET A 72 -7.51 -4.82 11.50
C MET A 72 -8.29 -4.33 10.27
N ALA A 73 -9.63 -4.44 10.31
CA ALA A 73 -10.50 -4.02 9.21
C ALA A 73 -10.43 -2.50 8.97
N THR A 74 -10.37 -1.70 10.03
CA THR A 74 -10.23 -0.24 9.92
C THR A 74 -8.84 0.16 9.44
N ALA A 75 -7.77 -0.52 9.87
CA ALA A 75 -6.42 -0.27 9.37
C ALA A 75 -6.30 -0.58 7.87
N VAL A 76 -6.77 -1.75 7.44
CA VAL A 76 -6.78 -2.14 6.02
C VAL A 76 -7.72 -1.25 5.20
N GLY A 77 -8.92 -0.96 5.72
CA GLY A 77 -9.89 -0.07 5.07
C GLY A 77 -9.39 1.36 4.92
N GLY A 78 -8.74 1.91 5.95
CA GLY A 78 -8.12 3.24 5.91
C GLY A 78 -6.99 3.32 4.89
N LEU A 79 -6.16 2.27 4.79
CA LEU A 79 -5.13 2.17 3.77
C LEU A 79 -5.71 2.08 2.36
N LEU A 80 -6.70 1.22 2.13
CA LEU A 80 -7.37 1.11 0.83
C LEU A 80 -8.04 2.44 0.42
N TRP A 81 -8.63 3.16 1.37
CA TRP A 81 -9.17 4.49 1.11
C TRP A 81 -8.08 5.51 0.75
N ALA A 82 -6.96 5.51 1.46
CA ALA A 82 -5.81 6.36 1.17
C ALA A 82 -5.23 6.07 -0.23
N PHE A 83 -5.06 4.79 -0.61
CA PHE A 83 -4.58 4.41 -1.93
C PHE A 83 -5.57 4.76 -3.06
N ARG A 84 -6.88 4.61 -2.83
CA ARG A 84 -7.92 5.09 -3.77
C ARG A 84 -7.86 6.60 -3.95
N ARG A 85 -7.71 7.36 -2.85
CA ARG A 85 -7.61 8.82 -2.92
C ARG A 85 -6.32 9.29 -3.60
N ALA A 86 -5.24 8.53 -3.46
CA ALA A 86 -3.98 8.80 -4.14
C ALA A 86 -4.05 8.53 -5.66
N GLY A 87 -5.11 7.87 -6.15
CA GLY A 87 -5.26 7.50 -7.56
C GLY A 87 -4.34 6.35 -7.99
N TRP A 88 -3.86 5.56 -7.02
CA TRP A 88 -2.92 4.45 -7.25
C TRP A 88 -3.64 3.12 -7.51
N LEU A 89 -4.94 3.07 -7.16
CA LEU A 89 -5.86 1.95 -7.29
C LEU A 89 -7.05 2.34 -8.18
#